data_AF-A0A4Q8QZ78-F1
#
_entry.id   AF-A0A4Q8QZ78-F1
#
_cell.length_a   1.000
_cell.length_b   1.000
_cell.length_c   1.000
_cell.angle_alpha   90.00
_cell.angle_beta   90.00
_cell.angle_gamma   90.00
#
_symmetry.space_group_name_H-M   'P 1'
#
loop_
_entity.id
_entity.type
_entity.pdbx_description
1 polymer ?
#
loop_
_entity_poly.entity_id
_entity_poly.type
_entity_poly.pdbx_seq_one_letter_code
_entity_poly.pdbx_strand_id
1 'polypeptide(L)' 'MTTFRTDQVDDNRVNIKRAPNMLAGSIARVDDHWHVEIVWGGPGGAITYEAPSLPRALAFMDGVDAAFERVIMLGER' A
#
# COMPACT_ATOMS: atom_id res chain seq x y z
N MET A 1 0.27 13.53 -7.46
CA MET A 1 1.45 12.79 -7.98
C MET A 1 1.47 11.52 -7.17
N THR A 2 0.99 10.41 -7.73
CA THR A 2 0.73 9.18 -6.99
C THR A 2 1.99 8.71 -6.26
N THR A 3 1.91 8.56 -4.94
CA THR A 3 3.03 8.17 -4.07
C THR A 3 3.29 6.67 -4.17
N PHE A 4 2.21 5.89 -4.27
CA PHE A 4 2.24 4.43 -4.38
C PHE A 4 1.63 3.92 -5.69
N ARG A 5 2.28 2.93 -6.29
CA ARG A 5 1.78 2.20 -7.46
C ARG A 5 1.62 0.73 -7.11
N THR A 6 0.52 0.13 -7.53
CA THR A 6 0.28 -1.30 -7.41
C THR A 6 0.50 -1.99 -8.76
N ASP A 7 1.26 -3.09 -8.78
CA ASP A 7 1.45 -3.94 -9.95
C ASP A 7 1.06 -5.39 -9.59
N GLN A 8 0.05 -5.94 -10.26
CA GLN A 8 -0.32 -7.34 -10.07
C GLN A 8 0.75 -8.26 -10.66
N VAL A 9 1.23 -9.21 -9.86
CA VAL A 9 2.28 -10.16 -10.23
C VAL A 9 1.65 -11.48 -10.68
N ASP A 10 0.68 -11.96 -9.91
CA ASP A 10 -0.11 -13.17 -10.15
C ASP A 10 -1.48 -13.06 -9.45
N ASP A 11 -2.27 -14.13 -9.47
CA ASP A 11 -3.61 -14.17 -8.88
C ASP A 11 -3.66 -14.03 -7.35
N ASN A 12 -2.52 -14.18 -6.67
CA ASN A 12 -2.40 -14.16 -5.22
C ASN A 12 -1.48 -13.04 -4.71
N ARG A 13 -0.89 -12.22 -5.59
CA ARG A 13 0.08 -11.19 -5.19
C ARG A 13 0.03 -9.93 -6.05
N VAL A 14 0.02 -8.80 -5.36
CA VAL A 14 0.24 -7.45 -5.93
C VAL A 14 1.44 -6.82 -5.22
N ASN A 15 2.38 -6.28 -5.98
CA ASN A 15 3.48 -5.50 -5.42
C ASN A 15 3.07 -4.05 -5.22
N ILE A 16 3.43 -3.47 -4.08
CA ILE A 16 3.29 -2.04 -3.80
C ILE A 16 4.66 -1.40 -4.02
N LYS A 17 4.74 -0.41 -4.90
CA LYS A 17 5.96 0.32 -5.25
C LYS A 17 5.80 1.79 -4.90
N ARG A 18 6.89 2.45 -4.49
CA ARG A 18 6.99 3.92 -4.40
C ARG A 18 7.93 4.46 -5.47
N ALA A 19 7.79 5.72 -5.86
CA ALA A 19 8.71 6.35 -6.81
C ALA A 19 10.18 6.29 -6.31
N PRO A 20 11.17 6.00 -7.18
CA PRO A 20 11.06 5.76 -8.62
C PRO A 20 10.96 4.25 -9.00
N ASN A 21 10.07 3.49 -8.35
CA ASN A 21 9.86 2.02 -8.43
C ASN A 21 10.59 1.18 -7.37
N MET A 22 10.86 1.75 -6.20
CA MET A 22 11.32 0.99 -5.05
C MET A 22 10.18 0.15 -4.49
N LEU A 23 10.39 -1.15 -4.27
CA LEU A 23 9.42 -2.00 -3.59
C LEU A 23 9.17 -1.45 -2.18
N ALA A 24 7.92 -1.13 -1.91
CA ALA A 24 7.47 -0.55 -0.65
C ALA A 24 6.58 -1.51 0.15
N GLY A 25 6.15 -2.64 -0.44
CA GLY A 25 5.29 -3.59 0.23
C GLY A 25 4.61 -4.56 -0.74
N SER A 26 3.60 -5.26 -0.25
CA SER A 26 2.75 -6.12 -1.08
C SER A 26 1.34 -6.28 -0.52
N ILE A 27 0.44 -6.65 -1.42
CA ILE A 27 -0.85 -7.27 -1.08
C ILE A 27 -0.72 -8.74 -1.44
N ALA A 28 -0.87 -9.63 -0.48
CA ALA A 28 -0.75 -11.08 -0.68
C ALA A 28 -2.00 -11.78 -0.17
N ARG A 29 -2.45 -12.81 -0.89
CA ARG A 29 -3.51 -13.68 -0.41
C ARG A 29 -2.96 -14.61 0.69
N VAL A 30 -3.62 -14.62 1.84
CA VAL A 30 -3.33 -15.50 2.97
C VAL A 30 -4.63 -16.23 3.28
N ASP A 31 -4.66 -17.54 3.05
CA ASP A 31 -5.85 -18.37 3.17
C ASP A 31 -7.08 -17.78 2.42
N ASP A 32 -8.06 -17.27 3.18
CA ASP A 32 -9.32 -16.72 2.72
C ASP A 32 -9.37 -15.18 2.65
N HIS A 33 -8.29 -14.50 3.00
CA HIS A 33 -8.20 -13.04 3.03
C HIS A 33 -6.97 -12.50 2.29
N TRP A 34 -6.89 -11.18 2.18
CA TRP A 34 -5.81 -10.44 1.54
C TRP A 34 -5.11 -9.57 2.57
N HIS A 35 -3.83 -9.88 2.79
CA HIS A 35 -2.93 -9.15 3.66
C HIS A 35 -2.21 -8.05 2.90
N VAL A 36 -2.39 -6.81 3.33
CA VAL A 36 -1.62 -5.65 2.88
C VAL A 36 -0.50 -5.40 3.87
N GLU A 37 0.73 -5.28 3.37
CA GLU A 37 1.90 -4.83 4.14
C GLU A 37 2.60 -3.70 3.38
N ILE A 38 2.85 -2.58 4.06
CA ILE A 38 3.66 -1.47 3.56
C ILE A 38 4.82 -1.24 4.54
N VAL A 39 6.04 -1.37 4.04
CA VAL A 39 7.28 -1.09 4.76
C VAL A 39 7.39 0.41 4.99
N TRP A 40 7.14 0.85 6.22
CA TRP A 40 7.27 2.23 6.66
C TRP A 40 8.15 2.31 7.92
N GLY A 41 9.16 3.18 7.89
CA GLY A 41 9.97 3.56 9.06
C GLY A 41 9.40 4.71 9.90
N GLY A 42 8.08 4.94 9.86
CA GLY A 42 7.40 5.99 10.64
C GLY A 42 7.09 5.54 12.07
N PRO A 43 6.59 6.45 12.92
CA PRO A 43 6.09 6.08 14.24
C PRO A 43 4.98 5.03 14.11
N GLY A 44 5.20 3.83 14.66
CA GLY A 44 4.28 2.69 14.55
C GLY A 44 4.78 1.55 13.65
N GLY A 45 5.87 1.75 12.89
CA GLY A 45 6.44 0.71 12.04
C GLY A 45 5.65 0.49 10.74
N ALA A 46 5.68 -0.75 10.24
CA ALA A 46 4.98 -1.12 9.00
C ALA A 46 3.46 -0.92 9.13
N ILE A 47 2.82 -0.53 8.02
CA ILE A 47 1.36 -0.53 7.94
C ILE A 47 0.92 -1.92 7.51
N THR A 48 0.02 -2.53 8.29
CA THR A 48 -0.62 -3.79 7.93
C THR A 48 -2.13 -3.63 7.90
N TYR A 49 -2.80 -4.30 6.94
CA TYR A 49 -4.26 -4.30 6.85
C TYR A 49 -4.77 -5.62 6.25
N GLU A 50 -5.80 -6.21 6.87
CA GLU A 50 -6.47 -7.40 6.36
C GLU A 50 -7.77 -7.03 5.64
N ALA A 51 -7.95 -7.58 4.44
CA ALA A 51 -9.13 -7.35 3.63
C ALA A 51 -9.79 -8.68 3.22
N PRO A 52 -11.13 -8.77 3.20
CA PRO A 52 -11.83 -9.98 2.76
C PRO A 52 -11.75 -10.20 1.24
N SER A 53 -11.23 -9.23 0.47
CA SER A 53 -11.14 -9.31 -0.98
C SER A 53 -10.08 -8.37 -1.55
N LEU A 54 -9.54 -8.71 -2.72
CA LEU A 54 -8.56 -7.86 -3.42
C LEU A 54 -9.08 -6.44 -3.69
N PRO A 55 -10.33 -6.22 -4.15
CA PRO A 55 -10.85 -4.87 -4.35
C PRO A 55 -10.86 -4.01 -3.07
N ARG A 56 -11.10 -4.63 -1.91
CA ARG A 56 -11.04 -3.93 -0.61
C ARG A 56 -9.60 -3.57 -0.24
N ALA A 57 -8.64 -4.47 -0.47
CA ALA A 57 -7.22 -4.21 -0.26
C ALA A 57 -6.70 -3.07 -1.16
N LEU A 58 -7.12 -3.04 -2.43
CA LEU A 58 -6.77 -1.97 -3.36
C LEU A 58 -7.39 -0.63 -2.95
N ALA A 59 -8.66 -0.60 -2.55
CA ALA A 59 -9.30 0.61 -2.05
C ALA A 59 -8.62 1.15 -0.77
N PHE A 60 -8.11 0.27 0.09
CA PHE A 60 -7.28 0.67 1.22
C PHE A 60 -5.99 1.36 0.74
N MET A 61 -5.31 0.81 -0.27
CA MET A 61 -4.11 1.43 -0.86
C MET A 61 -4.38 2.82 -1.44
N ASP A 62 -5.53 3.02 -2.11
CA ASP A 62 -5.94 4.34 -2.62
C ASP A 62 -6.09 5.35 -1.48
N GLY A 63 -6.66 4.93 -0.35
CA GLY A 63 -6.79 5.75 0.85
C GLY A 63 -5.44 6.10 1.50
N VAL A 64 -4.51 5.13 1.54
CA VAL A 64 -3.15 5.36 2.02
C VAL A 64 -2.42 6.36 1.12
N ASP A 65 -2.50 6.21 -0.20
CA ASP A 65 -1.88 7.14 -1.15
C ASP A 65 -2.37 8.57 -0.95
N ALA A 66 -3.69 8.76 -0.87
CA ALA A 66 -4.30 10.07 -0.61
C ALA A 66 -3.86 10.67 0.73
N ALA A 67 -3.73 9.86 1.78
CA ALA A 67 -3.26 10.31 3.09
C ALA A 67 -1.79 10.79 3.04
N PHE A 68 -0.91 10.04 2.35
CA PHE A 68 0.49 10.41 2.19
C PHE A 68 0.67 11.67 1.33
N GLU A 69 -0.05 11.78 0.20
CA GLU A 69 -0.04 13.00 -0.63
C GLU A 69 -0.41 14.24 0.23
N ARG A 70 -1.40 14.11 1.10
CA ARG A 70 -1.84 15.20 1.99
C ARG A 70 -0.78 15.59 3.01
N VAL A 71 -0.08 14.62 3.62
CA VAL A 71 0.98 14.89 4.60
C VAL A 71 2.18 15.57 3.93
N ILE A 72 2.59 15.10 2.74
CA ILE A 72 3.68 15.70 1.96
C ILE A 72 3.37 17.16 1.66
N MET A 73 2.16 17.47 1.17
CA MET A 73 1.75 18.85 0.86
C MET A 73 1.67 19.77 2.09
N LEU A 74 1.50 19.23 3.30
CA LEU A 74 1.46 20.01 4.54
C LEU A 74 2.85 20.24 5.16
N GLY A 75 3.83 19.38 4.87
CA GLY A 75 5.20 19.50 5.37
C GLY A 75 6.09 20.49 4.58
N GLU A 76 5.63 20.97 3.42
CA GLU A 76 6.31 21.98 2.59
C GLU A 76 5.84 23.43 2.89
N ARG A 77 5.18 23.67 4.03
CA ARG A 77 4.71 24.99 4.45
C ARG A 77 5.49 25.57 5.62
#